data_AF-A0A2L2YST9-F1
#
_entry.id   AF-A0A2L2YST9-F1
#
_cell.length_a   1.000
_cell.length_b   1.000
_cell.length_c   1.000
_cell.angle_alpha   90.00
_cell.angle_beta   90.00
_cell.angle_gamma   90.00
#
_symmetry.space_group_name_H-M   'P 1'
#
loop_
_entity.id
_entity.type
_entity.pdbx_description
1 polymer ?
#
loop_
_entity_poly.entity_id
_entity_poly.type
_entity_poly.pdbx_seq_one_letter_code
_entity_poly.pdbx_strand_id
1 'polypeptide(L)'
;MMGMLPSPSQVARSHTALYEALYRQVDPAETDCVSAAEAAAFLKCSGLPDVILSKIWDLSDPQGKGFLDKKGFYVALKLIALHQNGNDITLSNMSLDIPPPQLQTLSGRNSPAIDWNIKASEKK
;
A
#
# COMPACT_ATOMS: atom_id res chain seq x y z
N MET A 1 23.12 -5.05 -11.37
CA MET A 1 21.84 -4.32 -11.42
C MET A 1 20.91 -4.98 -10.41
N MET A 2 20.80 -4.46 -9.18
CA MET A 2 19.91 -5.05 -8.17
C MET A 2 18.51 -4.47 -8.33
N GLY A 3 17.51 -5.34 -8.50
CA GLY A 3 16.09 -4.98 -8.53
C GLY A 3 15.66 -4.39 -7.20
N MET A 4 15.82 -3.09 -7.04
CA MET A 4 15.32 -2.34 -5.89
C MET A 4 13.91 -1.86 -6.17
N LEU A 5 13.00 -2.17 -5.25
CA LEU A 5 11.67 -1.57 -5.23
C LEU A 5 11.80 -0.04 -5.23
N PRO A 6 10.89 0.67 -5.92
CA PRO A 6 10.87 2.13 -5.93
C PRO A 6 10.73 2.69 -4.51
N SER A 7 11.26 3.89 -4.30
CA SER A 7 11.17 4.57 -3.00
C SER A 7 9.70 4.77 -2.58
N PRO A 8 9.36 4.73 -1.27
CA PRO A 8 7.97 4.82 -0.81
C PRO A 8 7.34 6.15 -1.23
N SER A 9 8.11 7.24 -1.14
CA SER A 9 7.75 8.57 -1.61
C SER A 9 7.53 8.65 -3.13
N GLN A 10 8.13 7.76 -3.91
CA GLN A 10 7.91 7.68 -5.37
C GLN A 10 6.60 6.94 -5.70
N VAL A 11 6.25 5.94 -4.91
CA VAL A 11 5.00 5.17 -5.07
C VAL A 11 3.80 5.97 -4.55
N ALA A 12 3.92 6.60 -3.37
CA ALA A 12 2.86 7.40 -2.81
C ALA A 12 2.76 8.81 -3.44
N ARG A 13 3.87 9.34 -4.00
CA ARG A 13 3.99 10.73 -4.48
C ARG A 13 3.40 11.71 -3.45
N SER A 14 2.24 12.28 -3.78
CA SER A 14 1.52 13.27 -2.99
C SER A 14 0.80 12.69 -1.76
N HIS A 15 0.54 11.38 -1.74
CA HIS A 15 -0.24 10.71 -0.69
C HIS A 15 0.62 10.02 0.35
N THR A 16 1.89 10.42 0.48
CA THR A 16 2.86 9.80 1.40
C THR A 16 2.36 9.76 2.85
N ALA A 17 1.67 10.83 3.30
CA ALA A 17 1.08 10.90 4.64
C ALA A 17 -0.01 9.85 4.90
N LEU A 18 -0.83 9.54 3.89
CA LEU A 18 -1.88 8.52 3.99
C LEU A 18 -1.27 7.13 4.11
N TYR A 19 -0.33 6.82 3.22
CA TYR A 19 0.35 5.53 3.22
C TYR A 19 1.14 5.32 4.52
N GLU A 20 1.71 6.40 5.07
CA GLU A 20 2.41 6.35 6.36
C GLU A 20 1.45 6.10 7.52
N ALA A 21 0.26 6.70 7.51
CA ALA A 21 -0.77 6.42 8.53
C ALA A 21 -1.24 4.96 8.49
N LEU A 22 -1.44 4.39 7.29
CA LEU A 22 -1.78 2.97 7.12
C LEU A 22 -0.62 2.07 7.58
N TYR A 23 0.61 2.45 7.24
CA TYR A 23 1.80 1.72 7.66
C TYR A 23 1.94 1.70 9.19
N ARG A 24 1.76 2.85 9.85
CA ARG A 24 1.78 2.97 11.32
C ARG A 24 0.71 2.11 11.98
N GLN A 25 -0.41 1.88 11.31
CA GLN A 25 -1.50 1.06 11.81
C GLN A 25 -1.14 -0.43 11.83
N VAL A 26 -0.34 -0.88 10.86
CA VAL A 26 0.12 -2.27 10.75
C VAL A 26 1.45 -2.51 11.49
N ASP A 27 2.28 -1.48 11.62
CA ASP A 27 3.56 -1.48 12.35
C ASP A 27 3.57 -0.33 13.37
N PRO A 28 2.90 -0.49 14.52
CA PRO A 28 2.93 0.51 15.59
C PRO A 28 4.31 0.62 16.25
N ALA A 29 5.18 -0.38 16.04
CA ALA A 29 6.52 -0.42 16.59
C ALA A 29 7.54 0.40 15.78
N GLU A 30 7.15 0.95 14.61
CA GLU A 30 8.05 1.67 13.70
C GLU A 30 9.36 0.92 13.44
N THR A 31 9.24 -0.40 13.28
CA THR A 31 10.36 -1.29 13.02
C THR A 31 10.84 -1.19 11.57
N ASP A 32 10.13 -0.42 10.74
CA ASP A 32 10.30 -0.31 9.27
C ASP A 32 10.18 -1.67 8.55
N CYS A 33 9.67 -2.70 9.25
CA CYS A 33 9.54 -4.07 8.78
C CYS A 33 8.19 -4.65 9.20
N VAL A 34 7.28 -4.83 8.25
CA VAL A 34 5.98 -5.47 8.49
C VAL A 34 6.11 -6.96 8.19
N SER A 35 5.84 -7.81 9.17
CA SER A 35 5.86 -9.27 8.94
C SER A 35 4.82 -9.70 7.90
N ALA A 36 5.09 -10.79 7.17
CA ALA A 36 4.16 -11.28 6.15
C ALA A 36 2.77 -11.57 6.68
N ALA A 37 2.66 -12.07 7.90
CA ALA A 37 1.38 -12.36 8.54
C ALA A 37 0.55 -11.08 8.75
N GLU A 38 1.16 -10.04 9.33
CA GLU A 38 0.49 -8.76 9.60
C GLU A 38 0.10 -8.06 8.30
N ALA A 39 1.02 -8.00 7.34
CA ALA A 39 0.75 -7.44 6.03
C ALA A 39 -0.36 -8.20 5.30
N ALA A 40 -0.32 -9.54 5.28
CA ALA A 40 -1.36 -10.33 4.63
C ALA A 40 -2.72 -10.15 5.30
N ALA A 41 -2.78 -10.09 6.64
CA ALA A 41 -4.01 -9.81 7.38
C ALA A 41 -4.58 -8.43 6.99
N PHE A 42 -3.72 -7.41 6.87
CA PHE A 42 -4.12 -6.08 6.47
C PHE A 42 -4.58 -6.01 5.01
N LEU A 43 -3.86 -6.67 4.11
CA LEU A 43 -4.23 -6.77 2.70
C LEU A 43 -5.57 -7.52 2.56
N LYS A 44 -5.85 -8.52 3.39
CA LYS A 44 -7.16 -9.21 3.44
C LYS A 44 -8.32 -8.30 3.87
N CYS A 45 -8.06 -7.28 4.69
CA CYS A 45 -9.08 -6.27 5.04
C CYS A 45 -9.56 -5.46 3.82
N SER A 46 -8.86 -5.49 2.69
CA SER A 46 -9.36 -4.91 1.43
C SER A 46 -10.55 -5.65 0.82
N GLY A 47 -10.84 -6.87 1.29
CA GLY A 47 -11.86 -7.74 0.70
C GLY A 47 -11.44 -8.40 -0.62
N LEU A 48 -10.15 -8.37 -0.96
CA LEU A 48 -9.63 -9.05 -2.15
C LEU A 48 -9.42 -10.55 -1.92
N PRO A 49 -9.62 -11.38 -2.96
CA PRO A 49 -9.43 -12.83 -2.85
C PRO A 49 -7.95 -13.19 -2.69
N ASP A 50 -7.67 -14.30 -2.00
CA ASP A 50 -6.29 -14.73 -1.66
C ASP A 50 -5.37 -14.86 -2.87
N VAL A 51 -5.91 -15.26 -4.04
CA VAL A 51 -5.16 -15.34 -5.30
C VAL A 51 -4.59 -13.99 -5.73
N ILE A 52 -5.35 -12.92 -5.50
CA ILE A 52 -4.93 -11.56 -5.82
C ILE A 52 -3.92 -11.08 -4.78
N LEU A 53 -4.17 -11.34 -3.50
CA LEU A 53 -3.24 -10.98 -2.43
C LEU A 53 -1.88 -11.65 -2.60
N SER A 54 -1.85 -12.91 -3.03
CA SER A 54 -0.60 -13.62 -3.34
C SER A 54 0.17 -12.96 -4.48
N LYS A 55 -0.51 -12.49 -5.54
CA LYS A 55 0.15 -11.74 -6.63
C LYS A 55 0.71 -10.41 -6.14
N ILE A 56 -0.08 -9.70 -5.33
CA ILE A 56 0.35 -8.42 -4.75
C ILE A 56 1.58 -8.62 -3.88
N TRP A 57 1.57 -9.66 -3.05
CA TRP A 57 2.70 -10.05 -2.21
C TRP A 57 3.96 -10.31 -3.03
N ASP A 58 3.87 -11.15 -4.06
CA ASP A 58 5.00 -11.51 -4.94
C ASP A 58 5.66 -10.27 -5.58
N LEU A 59 4.84 -9.31 -6.03
CA LEU A 59 5.31 -8.05 -6.60
C LEU A 59 5.88 -7.08 -5.56
N SER A 60 5.43 -7.19 -4.31
CA SER A 60 5.82 -6.32 -3.21
C SER A 60 7.06 -6.81 -2.47
N ASP A 61 7.31 -8.11 -2.49
CA ASP A 61 8.48 -8.79 -1.94
C ASP A 61 9.19 -9.64 -3.01
N PRO A 62 9.75 -9.02 -4.07
CA PRO A 62 10.49 -9.75 -5.11
C PRO A 62 11.78 -10.38 -4.57
N GLN A 63 12.21 -10.00 -3.37
CA GLN A 63 13.38 -10.55 -2.69
C GLN A 63 13.04 -11.76 -1.82
N GLY A 64 11.76 -12.11 -1.66
CA GLY A 64 11.34 -13.24 -0.84
C GLY A 64 11.82 -13.15 0.61
N LYS A 65 11.89 -11.93 1.15
CA LYS A 65 12.36 -11.69 2.52
C LYS A 65 11.40 -12.25 3.57
N GLY A 66 10.12 -12.43 3.22
CA GLY A 66 9.08 -12.85 4.17
C GLY A 66 8.57 -11.72 5.07
N PHE A 67 8.90 -10.47 4.72
CA PHE A 67 8.40 -9.26 5.36
C PHE A 67 8.35 -8.12 4.34
N LEU A 68 7.40 -7.19 4.52
CA LEU A 68 7.30 -5.97 3.72
C LEU A 68 7.94 -4.82 4.47
N ASP A 69 9.02 -4.32 3.89
CA ASP A 69 9.58 -3.01 4.19
C ASP A 69 8.59 -1.90 3.84
N LYS A 70 8.83 -0.67 4.32
CA LYS A 70 8.02 0.52 3.95
C LYS A 70 7.82 0.65 2.43
N LYS A 71 8.82 0.28 1.62
CA LYS A 71 8.74 0.25 0.15
C LYS A 71 7.75 -0.80 -0.37
N GLY A 72 7.88 -2.04 0.09
CA GLY A 72 7.05 -3.16 -0.35
C GLY A 72 5.60 -2.95 0.07
N PHE A 73 5.37 -2.43 1.27
CA PHE A 73 4.02 -2.14 1.75
C PHE A 73 3.31 -1.10 0.88
N TYR A 74 4.00 -0.02 0.50
CA TYR A 74 3.42 1.01 -0.36
C TYR A 74 3.08 0.47 -1.76
N VAL A 75 3.95 -0.38 -2.31
CA VAL A 75 3.68 -1.10 -3.56
C VAL A 75 2.44 -1.96 -3.40
N ALA A 76 2.33 -2.73 -2.32
CA ALA A 76 1.17 -3.59 -2.06
C ALA A 76 -0.15 -2.81 -2.04
N LEU A 77 -0.18 -1.68 -1.32
CA LEU A 77 -1.33 -0.78 -1.27
C LEU A 77 -1.72 -0.26 -2.66
N LYS A 78 -0.74 0.21 -3.44
CA LYS A 78 -0.99 0.73 -4.80
C LYS A 78 -1.51 -0.36 -5.74
N LEU A 79 -1.05 -1.59 -5.57
CA LEU A 79 -1.51 -2.75 -6.35
C LEU A 79 -2.94 -3.17 -6.00
N ILE A 80 -3.35 -3.11 -4.73
CA ILE A 80 -4.77 -3.30 -4.33
C ILE A 80 -5.64 -2.28 -5.06
N ALA A 81 -5.20 -1.03 -5.08
CA ALA A 81 -5.92 0.05 -5.71
C ALA A 81 -6.08 -0.16 -7.22
N LEU A 82 -5.04 -0.65 -7.90
CA LEU A 82 -5.11 -1.02 -9.32
C LEU A 82 -6.19 -2.07 -9.55
N HIS A 83 -6.18 -3.14 -8.76
CA HIS A 83 -7.15 -4.22 -8.90
C HIS A 83 -8.58 -3.74 -8.69
N GLN A 84 -8.81 -2.92 -7.65
CA GLN A 84 -10.14 -2.35 -7.37
C GLN A 84 -10.63 -1.40 -8.47
N ASN A 85 -9.71 -0.77 -9.21
CA ASN A 85 -10.05 0.05 -10.38
C ASN A 85 -10.24 -0.78 -11.66
N GLY A 86 -10.13 -2.12 -11.59
CA GLY A 86 -10.19 -2.98 -12.77
C GLY A 86 -8.92 -2.95 -13.63
N ASN A 87 -7.80 -2.47 -13.10
CA ASN A 87 -6.51 -2.49 -13.77
C ASN A 87 -5.72 -3.76 -13.42
N ASP A 88 -4.75 -4.08 -14.28
CA ASP A 88 -3.86 -5.22 -14.07
C ASP A 88 -2.85 -4.95 -12.95
N ILE A 89 -2.62 -5.95 -12.10
CA ILE A 89 -1.77 -5.89 -10.90
C ILE A 89 -0.31 -5.95 -11.34
N THR A 90 0.23 -4.81 -11.77
CA THR A 90 1.58 -4.71 -12.29
C THR A 90 2.30 -3.48 -11.75
N LEU A 91 3.61 -3.63 -11.50
CA LEU A 91 4.47 -2.56 -11.03
C LEU A 91 4.50 -1.37 -12.01
N SER A 92 4.36 -1.64 -13.30
CA SER A 92 4.32 -0.63 -14.37
C SER A 92 3.15 0.35 -14.24
N ASN A 93 2.01 -0.13 -13.74
CA ASN A 93 0.80 0.67 -13.59
C ASN A 93 0.79 1.50 -12.29
N MET A 94 1.78 1.35 -11.41
CA MET A 94 1.84 2.16 -10.18
C MET A 94 2.10 3.65 -10.43
N SER A 95 2.61 4.02 -11.61
CA SER A 95 2.78 5.42 -12.00
C SER A 95 1.46 6.11 -12.38
N LEU A 96 0.38 5.33 -12.56
CA LEU A 96 -0.94 5.83 -12.91
C LEU A 96 -1.61 6.53 -11.72
N ASP A 97 -2.32 7.60 -12.06
CA ASP A 97 -3.18 8.32 -11.14
C ASP A 97 -4.48 7.54 -10.98
N ILE A 98 -4.45 6.57 -10.07
CA ILE A 98 -5.61 5.76 -9.68
C ILE A 98 -6.06 6.15 -8.27
N PRO A 99 -7.38 6.11 -8.00
CA PRO A 99 -7.91 6.33 -6.65
C PRO A 99 -7.35 5.29 -5.67
N PRO A 100 -7.33 5.59 -4.37
CA PRO A 100 -6.63 4.80 -3.38
C PRO A 100 -7.32 3.45 -3.17
N PRO A 101 -6.60 2.47 -2.60
CA PRO A 101 -7.22 1.21 -2.24
C PRO A 101 -8.27 1.47 -1.16
N GLN A 102 -9.49 0.99 -1.40
CA GLN A 102 -10.50 0.83 -0.36
C GLN A 102 -10.05 -0.29 0.57
N LEU A 103 -9.40 0.10 1.64
CA LEU A 103 -9.05 -0.80 2.74
C LEU A 103 -10.06 -0.56 3.85
N GLN A 104 -10.70 -1.64 4.29
CA GLN A 104 -11.47 -1.62 5.53
C GLN A 104 -10.46 -1.61 6.68
N THR A 105 -9.75 -0.48 6.85
CA THR A 105 -9.05 -0.17 8.10
C THR A 105 -10.02 -0.46 9.24
N LEU A 106 -9.55 -1.08 10.32
CA LEU A 106 -10.32 -1.57 11.48
C LEU A 106 -10.98 -0.43 12.29
N SER A 107 -11.74 0.41 11.61
CA SER A 107 -12.26 1.68 12.09
C SER A 107 -13.78 1.62 12.07
N GLY A 108 -14.33 0.69 12.86
CA GLY A 108 -15.71 0.77 13.33
C GLY A 108 -15.95 1.93 14.31
N ARG A 109 -14.96 2.81 14.56
CA ARG A 109 -15.12 3.97 15.43
C ARG A 109 -14.03 5.00 15.12
N ASN A 110 -14.37 6.05 14.36
CA ASN A 110 -13.61 7.30 14.30
C ASN A 110 -12.19 7.27 13.67
N SER A 111 -12.06 6.76 12.43
CA SER A 111 -10.96 7.21 11.56
C SER A 111 -11.49 8.29 10.63
N PRO A 112 -10.70 9.36 10.36
CA PRO A 112 -11.10 10.33 9.36
C PRO A 112 -11.27 9.53 8.07
N ALA A 113 -12.41 9.70 7.39
CA ALA A 113 -12.42 9.46 5.95
C ALA A 113 -11.22 10.25 5.44
N ILE A 114 -10.13 9.56 5.09
CA ILE A 114 -8.97 10.24 4.53
C ILE A 114 -9.47 10.62 3.15
N ASP A 115 -10.05 11.82 3.10
CA ASP A 115 -10.64 12.40 1.92
C ASP A 115 -9.49 12.50 0.93
N TRP A 116 -9.44 11.53 0.02
CA TRP A 116 -8.38 11.38 -0.97
C TRP A 116 -8.19 12.64 -1.82
N ASN A 117 -9.19 13.52 -1.79
CA ASN A 117 -9.16 14.85 -2.37
C ASN A 117 -8.26 15.85 -1.61
N ILE A 118 -7.14 15.41 -1.01
CA ILE A 118 -6.10 16.35 -0.60
C ILE A 118 -5.53 16.96 -1.89
N LYS A 119 -6.17 18.05 -2.34
CA LYS A 119 -5.54 19.07 -3.17
C LYS A 119 -4.17 19.29 -2.54
N ALA A 120 -3.12 19.03 -3.31
CA ALA A 120 -1.80 19.56 -3.01
C ALA A 120 -2.00 21.03 -2.64
N SER A 121 -1.89 21.34 -1.36
CA SER A 121 -1.96 22.70 -0.87
C SER A 121 -0.73 23.38 -1.45
N GLU A 122 -0.99 24.09 -2.54
CA GLU A 122 -0.16 25.12 -3.13
C GLU A 122 0.58 25.85 -2.02
N LYS A 123 1.89 25.61 -1.92
CA LYS A 123 2.74 26.34 -1.00
C LYS A 123 3.40 27.46 -1.79
N LYS A 124 2.79 28.63 -1.62
CA LYS A 124 3.17 29.96 -2.10
C LYS A 124 4.61 30.32 -1.73
#